data_AF-A0A9D4P572-F1
#
_entry.id   AF-A0A9D4P572-F1
#
_cell.length_a   1.000
_cell.length_b   1.000
_cell.length_c   1.000
_cell.angle_alpha   90.00
_cell.angle_beta   90.00
_cell.angle_gamma   90.00
#
_symmetry.space_group_name_H-M   'P 1'
#
loop_
_entity.id
_entity.type
_entity.pdbx_description
1 polymer ?
#
loop_
_entity_poly.entity_id
_entity_poly.type
_entity_poly.pdbx_seq_one_letter_code
_entity_poly.pdbx_strand_id
1 'polypeptide(L)'
;MDSRIFQVTSELRAEFEQAFRSLDSDVKFLYFKSFRRARLDFSDQQAATKARIIMNQIKFGDEQINCYFAEISDKNSNTTDHLLKPPALEKQFLISPPASPPEGWEPVEEAQPILNIDLQSALANLVPGQAHELHPPTCNQPGIVVHVCGQTTKQDSSNNDDHDDGFFNDDSSINNNHNHNHSIMKMKIAQTPCPPRFQQQNQN
;
A
#
# COMPACT_ATOMS: atom_id res chain seq x y z
N MET A 1 -13.35 -15.98 -29.85
CA MET A 1 -14.65 -16.23 -29.20
C MET A 1 -15.58 -15.07 -29.54
N ASP A 2 -16.75 -15.39 -30.10
CA ASP A 2 -17.71 -14.41 -30.60
C ASP A 2 -18.18 -13.43 -29.50
N SER A 3 -18.23 -12.14 -29.85
CA SER A 3 -18.61 -11.07 -28.94
C SER A 3 -20.02 -11.23 -28.35
N ARG A 4 -20.93 -11.90 -29.07
CA ARG A 4 -22.31 -12.14 -28.66
C ARG A 4 -22.42 -13.06 -27.45
N ILE A 5 -21.42 -13.90 -27.17
CA ILE A 5 -21.42 -14.80 -25.99
C ILE A 5 -21.27 -14.02 -24.67
N PHE A 6 -20.71 -12.81 -24.72
CA PHE A 6 -20.51 -11.95 -23.54
C PHE A 6 -21.73 -11.09 -23.20
N GLN A 7 -22.80 -11.16 -23.99
CA GLN A 7 -24.04 -10.43 -23.74
C GLN A 7 -25.00 -11.34 -22.97
N VAL A 8 -25.52 -10.85 -21.84
CA VAL A 8 -26.34 -11.66 -20.91
C VAL A 8 -27.62 -12.19 -21.57
N THR A 9 -28.25 -11.39 -22.42
CA THR A 9 -29.53 -11.70 -23.07
C THR A 9 -29.38 -12.42 -24.42
N SER A 10 -28.16 -12.79 -24.81
CA SER A 10 -27.89 -13.38 -26.11
C SER A 10 -28.23 -14.87 -26.14
N GLU A 11 -28.98 -15.29 -27.15
CA GLU A 11 -29.25 -16.72 -27.41
C GLU A 11 -27.96 -17.52 -27.59
N LEU A 12 -26.94 -16.93 -28.21
CA LEU A 12 -25.65 -17.59 -28.41
C LEU A 12 -24.93 -17.87 -27.09
N ARG A 13 -25.12 -17.01 -26.08
CA ARG A 13 -24.61 -17.26 -24.73
C ARG A 13 -25.32 -18.45 -24.10
N ALA A 14 -26.65 -18.51 -24.22
CA ALA A 14 -27.44 -19.62 -23.68
C ALA A 14 -27.05 -20.95 -24.33
N GLU A 15 -26.88 -20.98 -25.66
CA GLU A 15 -26.40 -22.17 -26.39
C GLU A 15 -25.00 -22.60 -25.93
N PHE A 16 -24.08 -21.63 -25.79
CA PHE A 16 -22.74 -21.88 -25.26
C PHE A 16 -22.80 -22.51 -23.86
N GLU A 17 -23.53 -21.90 -22.92
CA GLU A 17 -23.63 -22.44 -21.57
C GLU A 17 -24.31 -23.80 -21.53
N GLN A 18 -25.37 -24.00 -22.33
CA GLN A 18 -26.08 -25.28 -22.45
C GLN A 18 -25.17 -26.40 -22.93
N ALA A 19 -24.31 -26.13 -23.92
CA ALA A 19 -23.39 -27.13 -24.45
C ALA A 19 -22.40 -27.62 -23.38
N PHE A 20 -21.84 -26.72 -22.57
CA PHE A 20 -20.97 -27.11 -21.46
C PHE A 20 -21.74 -27.73 -20.29
N ARG A 21 -22.97 -27.29 -20.01
CA ARG A 21 -23.85 -27.90 -19.00
C ARG A 21 -24.28 -29.33 -19.33
N SER A 22 -24.30 -29.71 -20.61
CA SER A 22 -24.55 -31.09 -21.02
C SER A 22 -23.45 -32.07 -20.59
N LEU A 23 -22.25 -31.56 -20.32
CA LEU A 23 -21.10 -32.34 -19.86
C LEU A 23 -21.00 -32.37 -18.34
N ASP A 24 -21.41 -31.28 -17.68
CA ASP A 24 -21.45 -31.11 -16.22
C ASP A 24 -22.54 -30.10 -15.84
N SER A 25 -23.54 -30.51 -15.07
CA SER A 25 -24.67 -29.63 -14.69
C SER A 25 -24.24 -28.44 -13.83
N ASP A 26 -23.18 -28.61 -13.03
CA ASP A 26 -22.79 -27.68 -11.97
C ASP A 26 -21.61 -26.77 -12.38
N VAL A 27 -21.30 -26.73 -13.69
CA VAL A 27 -20.23 -25.90 -14.24
C VAL A 27 -20.49 -24.40 -13.98
N LYS A 28 -19.46 -23.71 -13.47
CA LYS A 28 -19.49 -22.26 -13.22
C LYS A 28 -18.79 -21.52 -14.35
N PHE A 29 -19.40 -20.43 -14.81
CA PHE A 29 -18.87 -19.62 -15.91
C PHE A 29 -18.46 -18.23 -15.43
N LEU A 30 -17.20 -17.86 -15.69
CA LEU A 30 -16.65 -16.54 -15.43
C LEU A 30 -16.20 -15.90 -16.74
N TYR A 31 -16.82 -14.78 -17.11
CA TYR A 31 -16.61 -14.13 -18.40
C TYR A 31 -15.68 -12.93 -18.30
N PHE A 32 -14.70 -12.89 -19.19
CA PHE A 32 -13.74 -11.79 -19.33
C PHE A 32 -13.92 -11.13 -20.71
N LYS A 33 -14.93 -10.26 -20.81
CA LYS A 33 -15.37 -9.63 -22.08
C LYS A 33 -14.23 -8.95 -22.83
N SER A 34 -13.42 -8.13 -22.16
CA SER A 34 -12.30 -7.40 -22.79
C SER A 34 -11.25 -8.32 -23.39
N PHE A 35 -11.05 -9.50 -22.80
CA PHE A 35 -10.07 -10.48 -23.26
C PHE A 35 -10.65 -11.52 -24.23
N ARG A 36 -11.97 -11.46 -24.51
CA ARG A 36 -12.72 -12.49 -25.24
C ARG A 36 -12.46 -13.90 -24.71
N ARG A 37 -12.43 -14.04 -23.38
CA ARG A 37 -12.16 -15.31 -22.67
C ARG A 37 -13.28 -15.64 -21.70
N ALA A 38 -13.53 -16.92 -21.50
CA ALA A 38 -14.36 -17.43 -20.42
C ALA A 38 -13.56 -18.49 -19.65
N ARG A 39 -13.63 -18.43 -18.32
CA ARG A 39 -13.14 -19.48 -17.43
C ARG A 39 -14.32 -20.34 -17.01
N LEU A 40 -14.14 -21.64 -17.11
CA LEU A 40 -15.12 -22.63 -16.69
C LEU A 40 -14.51 -23.42 -15.54
N ASP A 41 -15.20 -23.44 -14.40
CA ASP A 41 -14.83 -24.29 -13.28
C ASP A 41 -15.81 -25.48 -13.25
N PHE A 42 -15.28 -26.66 -13.52
CA PHE A 42 -16.01 -27.93 -13.50
C PHE A 42 -15.96 -28.56 -12.10
N SER A 43 -16.94 -29.41 -11.81
CA SER A 43 -17.00 -30.17 -10.56
C SER A 43 -15.89 -31.24 -10.47
N ASP A 44 -15.54 -31.85 -11.60
CA ASP A 44 -14.56 -32.94 -11.68
C ASP A 44 -13.56 -32.76 -12.84
N GLN A 45 -12.36 -33.31 -12.65
CA GLN A 45 -11.29 -33.34 -13.65
C GLN A 45 -11.68 -34.14 -14.90
N GLN A 46 -12.46 -35.23 -14.74
CA GLN A 46 -12.91 -36.02 -15.89
C GLN A 46 -13.87 -35.22 -16.77
N ALA A 47 -14.78 -34.44 -16.17
CA ALA A 47 -15.68 -33.55 -16.90
C ALA A 47 -14.89 -32.47 -17.66
N ALA A 48 -13.91 -31.84 -17.01
CA ALA A 48 -13.03 -30.85 -17.64
C ALA A 48 -12.25 -31.45 -18.83
N THR A 49 -11.74 -32.66 -18.69
CA THR A 49 -11.01 -33.37 -19.76
C THR A 49 -11.93 -33.69 -20.94
N LYS A 50 -13.13 -34.19 -20.67
CA LYS A 50 -14.14 -34.44 -21.71
C LYS A 50 -14.53 -33.16 -22.43
N ALA A 51 -14.80 -32.08 -21.70
CA ALA A 51 -15.11 -30.77 -22.27
C ALA A 51 -13.98 -30.25 -23.14
N ARG A 52 -12.72 -30.42 -22.71
CA ARG A 52 -11.54 -30.05 -23.50
C ARG A 52 -11.48 -30.79 -24.84
N ILE A 53 -11.78 -32.08 -24.86
CA ILE A 53 -11.71 -32.90 -26.08
C ILE A 53 -12.89 -32.57 -27.00
N ILE A 54 -14.10 -32.50 -26.46
CA ILE A 54 -15.34 -32.37 -27.23
C ILE A 54 -15.50 -30.93 -27.74
N MET A 55 -15.29 -29.93 -26.88
CA MET A 55 -15.67 -28.54 -27.17
C MET A 55 -14.57 -27.73 -27.86
N ASN A 56 -13.34 -28.25 -27.94
CA ASN A 56 -12.23 -27.52 -28.55
C ASN A 56 -12.41 -27.44 -30.07
N GLN A 57 -12.25 -26.24 -30.63
CA GLN A 57 -12.48 -25.90 -32.04
C GLN A 57 -13.94 -26.01 -32.51
N ILE A 58 -14.91 -26.14 -31.59
CA ILE A 58 -16.32 -25.98 -31.93
C ILE A 58 -16.61 -24.51 -32.27
N LYS A 59 -17.48 -24.30 -33.27
CA LYS A 59 -17.92 -22.98 -33.70
C LYS A 59 -19.11 -22.53 -32.85
N PHE A 60 -19.02 -21.33 -32.28
CA PHE A 60 -20.14 -20.64 -31.65
C PHE A 60 -20.35 -19.30 -32.35
N GLY A 61 -21.44 -19.17 -33.09
CA GLY A 61 -21.68 -18.03 -33.97
C GLY A 61 -20.74 -18.09 -35.17
N ASP A 62 -19.88 -17.07 -35.31
CA ASP A 62 -18.99 -16.94 -36.46
C ASP A 62 -17.53 -17.34 -36.17
N GLU A 63 -17.19 -17.53 -34.89
CA GLU A 63 -15.83 -17.86 -34.46
C GLU A 63 -15.75 -19.25 -33.82
N GLN A 64 -14.60 -19.92 -33.98
CA GLN A 64 -14.27 -21.14 -33.24
C GLN A 64 -13.69 -20.80 -31.86
N ILE A 65 -14.00 -21.64 -30.87
CA ILE A 65 -13.44 -21.51 -29.53
C ILE A 65 -12.22 -22.42 -29.37
N ASN A 66 -11.22 -21.91 -28.66
CA ASN A 66 -10.12 -22.73 -28.16
C ASN A 66 -10.32 -22.93 -26.67
N CYS A 67 -10.34 -24.18 -26.24
CA CYS A 67 -10.29 -24.50 -24.82
C CYS A 67 -8.81 -24.54 -24.39
N TYR A 68 -8.51 -24.43 -23.10
CA TYR A 68 -7.19 -24.69 -22.50
C TYR A 68 -7.39 -25.12 -21.05
N PHE A 69 -6.48 -25.91 -20.50
CA PHE A 69 -6.45 -26.11 -19.06
C PHE A 69 -5.85 -24.87 -18.40
N ALA A 70 -6.46 -24.40 -17.32
CA ALA A 70 -5.92 -23.30 -16.55
C ALA A 70 -4.69 -23.80 -15.77
N GLU A 71 -3.56 -23.14 -15.97
CA GLU A 71 -2.39 -23.36 -15.13
C GLU A 71 -2.64 -22.64 -13.80
N ILE A 72 -2.81 -23.43 -12.73
CA ILE A 72 -2.83 -22.88 -11.38
C ILE A 72 -1.38 -22.69 -11.01
N SER A 73 -0.90 -21.44 -11.07
CA SER A 73 0.38 -21.09 -10.48
C SER A 73 0.24 -21.17 -8.97
N ASP A 74 0.28 -22.38 -8.41
CA ASP A 74 0.51 -22.58 -7.00
C ASP A 74 1.92 -22.05 -6.72
N LYS A 75 2.00 -20.78 -6.33
CA LYS A 75 3.23 -20.16 -5.82
C LYS A 75 3.80 -20.90 -4.58
N ASN A 76 3.10 -21.94 -4.12
CA ASN A 76 3.44 -22.78 -2.98
C ASN A 76 3.96 -24.18 -3.33
N SER A 77 4.03 -24.60 -4.60
CA SER A 77 4.24 -26.04 -4.87
C SER A 77 5.70 -26.52 -4.77
N ASN A 78 6.73 -25.70 -5.00
CA ASN A 78 8.12 -26.20 -5.04
C ASN A 78 9.18 -25.25 -4.44
N THR A 79 8.80 -24.27 -3.62
CA THR A 79 9.77 -23.31 -3.04
C THR A 79 9.37 -22.85 -1.63
N THR A 80 8.52 -23.59 -0.94
CA THR A 80 8.07 -23.23 0.42
C THR A 80 9.13 -23.44 1.48
N ASP A 81 10.20 -24.20 1.20
CA ASP A 81 11.30 -24.39 2.14
C ASP A 81 12.20 -23.15 2.26
N HIS A 82 12.12 -22.22 1.30
CA HIS A 82 12.86 -20.94 1.34
C HIS A 82 11.98 -19.74 1.66
N LEU A 83 10.65 -19.91 1.75
CA LEU A 83 9.73 -18.85 2.13
C LEU A 83 9.49 -18.89 3.64
N LEU A 84 9.33 -17.72 4.26
CA LEU A 84 8.93 -17.65 5.66
C LEU A 84 7.59 -18.38 5.83
N LYS A 85 7.57 -19.37 6.74
CA LYS A 85 6.35 -20.11 7.07
C LYS A 85 5.33 -19.12 7.67
N PRO A 86 4.04 -19.25 7.36
CA PRO A 86 3.00 -18.55 8.10
C PRO A 86 3.22 -18.74 9.61
N PRO A 87 2.99 -17.72 10.45
CA PRO A 87 3.12 -17.84 11.89
C PRO A 87 2.35 -19.06 12.40
N ALA A 88 2.94 -19.80 13.34
CA ALA A 88 2.27 -20.95 13.94
C ALA A 88 0.95 -20.50 14.58
N LEU A 89 -0.12 -21.25 14.30
CA LEU A 89 -1.46 -21.04 14.87
C LEU A 89 -1.46 -21.48 16.35
N GLU A 90 -0.63 -20.87 17.19
CA GLU A 90 -0.51 -21.25 18.61
C GLU A 90 -1.62 -20.64 19.45
N LYS A 91 -2.11 -19.46 19.05
CA LYS A 91 -3.16 -18.72 19.74
C LYS A 91 -4.01 -17.99 18.70
N GLN A 92 -5.01 -18.69 18.14
CA GLN A 92 -6.22 -18.02 17.68
C GLN A 92 -6.94 -17.52 18.91
N PHE A 93 -6.43 -16.41 19.42
CA PHE A 93 -7.17 -15.55 20.26
C PHE A 93 -8.37 -15.09 19.42
N LEU A 94 -9.45 -15.87 19.51
CA LEU A 94 -10.81 -15.37 19.57
C LEU A 94 -10.93 -14.47 20.81
N ILE A 95 -10.02 -13.51 21.00
CA ILE A 95 -10.46 -12.27 21.58
C ILE A 95 -11.42 -11.81 20.50
N SER A 96 -12.70 -11.90 20.84
CA SER A 96 -13.66 -10.85 20.59
C SER A 96 -12.99 -9.46 20.48
N PRO A 97 -13.71 -8.38 20.15
CA PRO A 97 -13.26 -7.08 20.67
C PRO A 97 -12.76 -7.26 22.12
N PRO A 98 -11.62 -6.63 22.50
CA PRO A 98 -11.04 -6.80 23.83
C PRO A 98 -12.16 -6.77 24.85
N ALA A 99 -12.09 -7.64 25.86
CA ALA A 99 -13.16 -7.83 26.85
C ALA A 99 -13.78 -6.47 27.20
N SER A 100 -15.10 -6.38 27.12
CA SER A 100 -15.90 -5.21 27.45
C SER A 100 -15.30 -4.48 28.67
N PRO A 101 -15.29 -3.14 28.68
CA PRO A 101 -14.78 -2.40 29.83
C PRO A 101 -15.40 -2.92 31.14
N PRO A 102 -14.64 -2.93 32.26
CA PRO A 102 -15.16 -3.39 33.55
C PRO A 102 -16.47 -2.69 33.92
N GLU A 103 -17.31 -3.34 34.73
CA GLU A 103 -18.51 -2.69 35.29
C GLU A 103 -18.11 -1.38 35.98
N GLY A 104 -18.72 -0.27 35.53
CA GLY A 104 -18.43 1.08 36.03
C GLY A 104 -17.42 1.89 35.20
N TRP A 105 -16.86 1.35 34.12
CA TRP A 105 -16.02 2.14 33.21
C TRP A 105 -16.89 3.03 32.32
N GLU A 106 -16.78 4.34 32.52
CA GLU A 106 -17.40 5.37 31.68
C GLU A 106 -16.33 6.09 30.85
N PRO A 107 -16.61 6.45 29.58
CA PRO A 107 -15.72 7.30 28.80
C PRO A 107 -15.51 8.63 29.53
N VAL A 108 -14.28 8.89 29.95
CA VAL A 108 -13.88 10.18 30.54
C VAL A 108 -13.57 11.14 29.40
N GLU A 109 -14.02 12.40 29.54
CA GLU A 109 -13.66 13.46 28.60
C GLU A 109 -12.14 13.66 28.58
N GLU A 110 -11.53 13.48 27.42
CA GLU A 110 -10.10 13.69 27.26
C GLU A 110 -9.74 15.14 27.63
N ALA A 111 -8.76 15.31 28.52
CA ALA A 111 -8.30 16.64 28.90
C ALA A 111 -7.79 17.39 27.66
N GLN A 112 -8.09 18.69 27.58
CA GLN A 112 -7.54 19.54 26.52
C GLN A 112 -6.01 19.46 26.53
N PRO A 113 -5.36 19.45 25.36
CA PRO A 113 -3.91 19.39 25.29
C PRO A 113 -3.32 20.56 26.08
N ILE A 114 -2.52 20.22 27.10
CA ILE A 114 -1.85 21.23 27.93
C ILE A 114 -0.78 21.89 27.08
N LEU A 115 -1.04 23.13 26.70
CA LEU A 115 -0.12 23.95 25.92
C LEU A 115 0.92 24.54 26.86
N ASN A 116 2.13 23.97 26.84
CA ASN A 116 3.24 24.48 27.66
C ASN A 116 3.77 25.80 27.06
N ILE A 117 3.51 26.91 27.75
CA ILE A 117 3.92 28.27 27.35
C ILE A 117 5.44 28.41 27.28
N ASP A 118 6.17 27.70 28.13
CA ASP A 118 7.64 27.73 28.13
C ASP A 118 8.19 27.14 26.83
N LEU A 119 7.58 26.06 26.32
CA LEU A 119 7.96 25.47 25.03
C LEU A 119 7.69 26.44 23.87
N GLN A 120 6.60 27.21 23.91
CA GLN A 120 6.34 28.21 22.87
C GLN A 120 7.39 29.32 22.89
N SER A 121 7.71 29.84 24.07
CA SER A 121 8.73 30.89 24.19
C SER A 121 10.11 30.39 23.77
N ALA A 122 10.47 29.15 24.14
CA ALA A 122 11.71 28.51 23.72
C ALA A 122 11.79 28.38 22.20
N LEU A 123 10.70 27.92 21.55
CA LEU A 123 10.62 27.81 20.09
C LEU A 123 10.71 29.18 19.40
N ALA A 124 10.08 30.22 19.95
CA ALA A 124 10.13 31.58 19.40
C ALA A 124 11.54 32.22 19.51
N ASN A 125 12.32 31.83 20.51
CA ASN A 125 13.68 32.32 20.74
C ASN A 125 14.75 31.56 19.92
N LEU A 126 14.35 30.57 19.11
CA LEU A 126 15.27 29.84 18.24
C LEU A 126 15.73 30.71 17.07
N VAL A 127 17.01 31.10 17.07
CA VAL A 127 17.61 31.91 16.02
C VAL A 127 18.22 31.01 14.92
N PRO A 128 17.90 31.24 13.64
CA PRO A 128 18.52 30.52 12.52
C PRO A 128 20.05 30.62 12.54
N GLY A 129 20.74 29.49 12.40
CA GLY A 129 22.21 29.42 12.40
C GLY A 129 22.85 29.36 13.79
N GLN A 130 22.09 29.53 14.88
CA GLN A 130 22.60 29.35 16.24
C GLN A 130 22.27 27.95 16.78
N ALA A 131 23.20 27.38 17.53
CA ALA A 131 22.97 26.17 18.31
C ALA A 131 22.28 26.54 19.62
N HIS A 132 21.14 25.90 19.92
CA HIS A 132 20.38 26.12 21.15
C HIS A 132 20.44 24.84 22.01
N GLU A 133 21.10 24.94 23.16
CA GLU A 133 21.23 23.83 24.10
C GLU A 133 19.94 23.69 24.92
N LEU A 134 19.23 22.58 24.73
CA LEU A 134 17.99 22.28 25.45
C LEU A 134 18.27 21.60 26.79
N HIS A 135 19.31 20.76 26.84
CA HIS A 135 19.67 20.04 28.05
C HIS A 135 21.18 19.87 28.16
N PRO A 136 21.80 20.25 29.29
CA PRO A 136 23.23 20.08 29.48
C PRO A 136 23.61 18.61 29.67
N PRO A 137 24.83 18.23 29.28
CA PRO A 137 25.33 16.88 29.54
C PRO A 137 25.44 16.63 31.04
N THR A 138 25.03 15.44 31.47
CA THR A 138 25.23 14.92 32.83
C THR A 138 26.11 13.68 32.81
N CYS A 139 26.57 13.21 33.97
CA CYS A 139 27.49 12.05 34.04
C CYS A 139 26.98 10.79 33.34
N ASN A 140 25.66 10.62 33.22
CA ASN A 140 25.02 9.44 32.63
C ASN A 140 24.24 9.74 31.33
N GLN A 141 24.18 10.98 30.86
CA GLN A 141 23.37 11.36 29.68
C GLN A 141 24.06 12.44 28.84
N PRO A 142 24.10 12.30 27.50
CA PRO A 142 24.64 13.33 26.63
C PRO A 142 23.74 14.57 26.61
N GLY A 143 24.33 15.73 26.33
CA GLY A 143 23.58 16.97 26.14
C GLY A 143 22.74 16.95 24.86
N ILE A 144 21.65 17.72 24.85
CA ILE A 144 20.73 17.85 23.71
C ILE A 144 20.84 19.26 23.17
N VAL A 145 21.24 19.40 21.91
CA VAL A 145 21.40 20.69 21.22
C VAL A 145 20.61 20.67 19.92
N VAL A 146 19.88 21.75 19.65
CA VAL A 146 19.11 21.96 18.42
C VAL A 146 19.85 22.96 17.53
N HIS A 147 20.04 22.60 16.26
CA HIS A 147 20.57 23.49 15.24
C HIS A 147 19.46 23.92 14.29
N VAL A 148 19.16 25.21 14.28
CA VAL A 148 18.15 25.78 13.36
C VAL A 148 18.80 26.02 12.00
N CYS A 149 18.29 25.38 10.96
CA CYS A 149 18.81 25.56 9.60
C CYS A 149 18.47 26.96 9.07
N GLY A 150 19.47 27.73 8.65
CA GLY A 150 19.28 29.03 7.99
C GLY A 150 18.79 28.86 6.56
N GLN A 151 17.80 29.66 6.14
CA GLN A 151 17.35 29.70 4.75
C GLN A 151 18.41 30.38 3.89
N THR A 152 19.07 29.63 3.01
CA THR A 152 19.96 30.21 2.00
C THR A 152 19.12 30.78 0.85
N THR A 153 18.68 32.03 0.97
CA THR A 153 18.26 32.81 -0.20
C THR A 153 19.50 33.06 -1.04
N LYS A 154 19.72 32.25 -2.07
CA LYS A 154 20.75 32.48 -3.09
C LYS A 154 20.43 33.80 -3.79
N GLN A 155 21.14 34.87 -3.42
CA GLN A 155 21.24 36.07 -4.25
C GLN A 155 22.34 35.81 -5.27
N ASP A 156 21.95 35.44 -6.49
CA ASP A 156 22.87 35.37 -7.63
C ASP A 156 23.07 36.80 -8.16
N SER A 157 24.27 37.33 -8.01
CA SER A 157 24.73 38.57 -8.61
C SER A 157 24.89 38.40 -10.12
N SER A 158 24.21 39.23 -10.92
CA SER A 158 24.50 39.45 -12.34
C SER A 158 24.13 40.89 -12.70
N ASN A 159 25.15 41.71 -12.98
CA ASN A 159 25.01 43.02 -13.58
C ASN A 159 24.37 42.90 -14.97
N ASN A 160 23.44 43.81 -15.31
CA ASN A 160 23.31 44.44 -16.63
C ASN A 160 22.42 45.69 -16.51
N ASP A 161 22.87 46.75 -17.17
CA ASP A 161 22.39 48.13 -17.10
C ASP A 161 21.11 48.41 -17.93
N ASP A 162 20.28 49.29 -17.38
CA ASP A 162 19.29 50.28 -17.85
C ASP A 162 18.65 50.33 -19.28
N HIS A 163 17.41 50.88 -19.27
CA HIS A 163 16.48 51.39 -20.33
C HIS A 163 15.48 50.37 -20.94
N ASP A 164 14.18 50.61 -21.14
CA ASP A 164 13.29 51.79 -21.05
C ASP A 164 11.80 51.31 -21.13
N ASP A 165 10.88 52.06 -20.51
CA ASP A 165 9.46 52.32 -20.84
C ASP A 165 8.38 51.28 -21.24
N GLY A 166 7.27 51.28 -20.47
CA GLY A 166 5.95 51.62 -21.03
C GLY A 166 4.87 50.53 -21.26
N PHE A 167 3.92 50.43 -20.31
CA PHE A 167 2.45 50.23 -20.47
C PHE A 167 1.85 49.26 -21.52
N PHE A 168 1.15 48.19 -21.10
CA PHE A 168 -0.33 48.06 -21.07
C PHE A 168 -0.80 46.64 -20.64
N ASN A 169 -2.01 46.62 -20.09
CA ASN A 169 -2.80 45.51 -19.51
C ASN A 169 -2.89 44.21 -20.33
N ASP A 170 -3.13 43.07 -19.66
CA ASP A 170 -4.45 42.42 -19.59
C ASP A 170 -4.37 40.89 -19.33
N ASP A 171 -5.32 40.43 -18.53
CA ASP A 171 -5.94 39.12 -18.34
C ASP A 171 -5.16 37.78 -18.37
N SER A 172 -5.79 36.82 -17.69
CA SER A 172 -5.74 35.37 -17.81
C SER A 172 -4.87 34.61 -16.80
N SER A 173 -5.56 34.18 -15.74
CA SER A 173 -5.48 32.86 -15.13
C SER A 173 -4.85 31.81 -16.06
N ILE A 174 -3.82 31.07 -15.57
CA ILE A 174 -3.64 29.62 -15.77
C ILE A 174 -2.41 29.09 -15.00
N ASN A 175 -2.66 28.02 -14.24
CA ASN A 175 -1.78 26.92 -13.82
C ASN A 175 -0.42 27.21 -13.17
N ASN A 176 -0.39 27.12 -11.83
CA ASN A 176 0.81 26.69 -11.11
C ASN A 176 0.78 25.17 -10.87
N ASN A 177 1.26 24.41 -11.86
CA ASN A 177 1.91 23.13 -11.61
C ASN A 177 3.19 23.42 -10.82
N HIS A 178 3.15 23.29 -9.50
CA HIS A 178 4.36 23.22 -8.69
C HIS A 178 4.58 21.78 -8.23
N ASN A 179 5.41 21.08 -9.03
CA ASN A 179 6.10 19.86 -8.60
C ASN A 179 6.87 20.16 -7.31
N HIS A 180 6.28 19.84 -6.17
CA HIS A 180 7.03 19.72 -4.92
C HIS A 180 7.83 18.41 -4.98
N ASN A 181 9.03 18.49 -5.56
CA ASN A 181 10.09 17.55 -5.24
C ASN A 181 10.50 17.80 -3.78
N HIS A 182 9.72 17.26 -2.84
CA HIS A 182 10.16 17.10 -1.46
C HIS A 182 11.33 16.11 -1.48
N SER A 183 12.55 16.63 -1.40
CA SER A 183 13.73 15.82 -1.13
C SER A 183 13.57 15.25 0.29
N ILE A 184 13.10 14.01 0.38
CA ILE A 184 13.02 13.27 1.64
C ILE A 184 14.46 13.13 2.15
N MET A 185 14.82 13.92 3.17
CA MET A 185 16.11 13.77 3.83
C MET A 185 16.15 12.40 4.52
N LYS A 186 17.11 11.57 4.12
CA LYS A 186 17.33 10.24 4.70
C LYS A 186 17.87 10.39 6.12
N MET A 187 17.04 10.10 7.11
CA MET A 187 17.47 9.93 8.50
C MET A 187 18.29 8.65 8.62
N LYS A 188 19.54 8.76 9.09
CA LYS A 188 20.36 7.59 9.47
C LYS A 188 20.26 7.39 10.98
N ILE A 189 19.58 6.32 11.39
CA ILE A 189 19.58 5.85 12.78
C ILE A 189 20.85 5.02 12.96
N ALA A 190 21.77 5.49 13.80
CA ALA A 190 22.93 4.71 14.21
C ALA A 190 22.56 3.83 15.41
N GLN A 191 22.79 2.52 15.31
CA GLN A 191 22.61 1.60 16.43
C GLN A 191 23.77 1.75 17.40
N THR A 192 23.48 2.11 18.65
CA THR A 192 24.45 2.05 19.74
C THR A 192 24.47 0.65 20.37
N PRO A 193 25.64 0.09 20.74
CA PRO A 193 25.74 -1.22 21.35
C PRO A 193 24.95 -1.30 22.67
N CYS A 194 24.33 -2.45 22.92
CA CYS A 194 23.70 -2.74 24.21
C CYS A 194 24.73 -2.72 25.35
N PRO A 195 24.42 -2.12 26.51
CA PRO A 195 25.28 -2.21 27.68
C PRO A 195 25.35 -3.65 28.22
N PRO A 196 26.47 -4.04 28.86
CA PRO A 196 26.69 -5.39 29.33
C PRO A 196 25.73 -5.77 30.46
N ARG A 197 25.24 -7.01 30.39
CA ARG A 197 24.32 -7.61 31.36
C ARG A 197 25.07 -7.94 32.64
N PHE A 198 24.67 -7.35 33.77
CA PHE A 198 25.20 -7.72 35.08
C PHE A 198 24.88 -9.18 35.38
N GLN A 199 25.91 -10.00 35.56
CA GLN A 199 25.77 -11.36 36.08
C GLN A 199 25.50 -11.25 37.58
N GLN A 200 24.30 -11.66 38.01
CA GLN A 200 24.03 -11.88 39.42
C GLN A 200 24.89 -13.05 39.90
N GLN A 201 25.80 -12.76 40.84
CA GLN A 201 26.55 -13.77 41.56
C GLN A 201 25.59 -14.54 42.47
N ASN A 202 25.40 -15.83 42.20
CA ASN A 202 24.84 -16.75 43.18
C ASN A 202 25.84 -16.90 44.32
N GLN A 203 25.51 -16.36 45.49
CA GLN A 203 26.17 -16.72 46.74
C GLN A 203 25.43 -17.92 47.34
N ASN A 204 26.20 -18.97 47.66
CA ASN A 204 25.79 -20.10 48.48
C ASN A 204 25.51 -19.68 49.92
#